data_AF-A0A8J2ZHL6-F1
#
_entry.id   AF-A0A8J2ZHL6-F1
#
_cell.length_a   1.000
_cell.length_b   1.000
_cell.length_c   1.000
_cell.angle_alpha   90.00
_cell.angle_beta   90.00
_cell.angle_gamma   90.00
#
_symmetry.space_group_name_H-M   'P 1'
#
loop_
_entity.id
_entity.type
_entity.pdbx_description
1 polymer ?
#
loop_
_entity_poly.entity_id
_entity_poly.type
_entity_poly.pdbx_seq_one_letter_code
_entity_poly.pdbx_strand_id
1 'polypeptide(L)'
;MSAYTELTGWHRPVGGIAFEAIAPVRWELGVKGSDLWVIVPTGFVFDCSVPRWLCWAADPLDTRYRKASCLHDYLLVEGWGRVAAGAVFHDALQADGVPPARRIAMWLAVSLFRYR
;
A
#
# COMPACT_ATOMS: atom_id res chain seq x y z
N MET A 1 15.83 -11.10 10.61
CA MET A 1 14.45 -10.80 11.00
C MET A 1 14.28 -9.30 10.91
N SER A 2 13.47 -8.80 9.97
CA SER A 2 13.41 -7.37 9.62
C SER A 2 12.42 -6.65 10.53
N ALA A 3 12.76 -5.43 10.98
CA ALA A 3 11.91 -4.51 11.77
C ALA A 3 10.53 -4.23 11.13
N TYR A 4 10.36 -4.67 9.89
CA TYR A 4 9.15 -4.59 9.08
C TYR A 4 7.98 -5.47 9.60
N THR A 5 8.26 -6.60 10.25
CA THR A 5 7.23 -7.56 10.70
C THR A 5 6.58 -7.17 12.04
N GLU A 6 7.21 -6.29 12.82
CA GLU A 6 6.75 -5.88 14.16
C GLU A 6 6.14 -4.46 14.22
N LEU A 7 5.73 -3.88 13.09
CA LEU A 7 4.96 -2.64 13.10
C LEU A 7 3.50 -2.93 13.50
N THR A 8 3.27 -3.23 14.78
CA THR A 8 1.96 -3.14 15.43
C THR A 8 1.73 -1.69 15.86
N GLY A 9 0.63 -1.07 15.40
CA GLY A 9 0.28 0.30 15.80
C GLY A 9 0.92 1.43 14.98
N TRP A 10 1.16 1.24 13.67
CA TRP A 10 1.60 2.32 12.77
C TRP A 10 0.44 3.08 12.11
N HIS A 11 -0.79 2.59 12.24
CA HIS A 11 -1.98 3.22 11.67
C HIS A 11 -3.13 3.31 12.68
N ARG A 12 -3.99 4.33 12.57
CA ARG A 12 -5.24 4.48 13.32
C ARG A 12 -6.42 4.50 12.34
N PRO A 13 -7.52 3.75 12.58
CA PRO A 13 -8.72 3.89 11.78
C PRO A 13 -9.36 5.26 12.03
N VAL A 14 -9.63 6.02 10.96
CA VAL A 14 -10.30 7.33 11.04
C VAL A 14 -11.81 7.17 10.85
N GLY A 15 -12.23 6.20 10.02
CA GLY A 15 -13.62 5.84 9.80
C GLY A 15 -13.81 5.02 8.52
N GLY A 16 -14.64 3.99 8.56
CA GLY A 16 -14.91 3.14 7.40
C GLY A 16 -13.67 2.41 6.89
N ILE A 17 -13.21 2.76 5.68
CA ILE A 17 -12.02 2.21 5.00
C ILE A 17 -10.80 3.16 5.05
N ALA A 18 -10.93 4.29 5.74
CA ALA A 18 -9.90 5.31 5.87
C ALA A 18 -9.01 5.08 7.10
N PHE A 19 -7.69 5.20 6.90
CA PHE A 19 -6.67 4.99 7.91
C PHE A 19 -5.70 6.17 7.93
N GLU A 20 -5.21 6.51 9.12
CA GLU A 20 -4.20 7.55 9.34
C GLU A 20 -2.88 6.90 9.75
N ALA A 21 -1.78 7.23 9.08
CA ALA A 21 -0.44 6.79 9.46
C ALA A 21 0.02 7.53 10.72
N ILE A 22 0.10 6.84 11.86
CA ILE A 22 0.60 7.40 13.13
C ILE A 22 2.11 7.23 13.31
N ALA A 23 2.76 6.44 12.43
CA ALA A 23 4.21 6.31 12.36
C ALA A 23 4.69 6.51 10.89
N PRO A 24 5.90 7.03 10.68
CA PRO A 24 6.41 7.25 9.33
C PRO A 24 6.70 5.90 8.67
N VAL A 25 6.14 5.69 7.48
CA VAL A 25 6.36 4.47 6.69
C VAL A 25 7.48 4.74 5.69
N ARG A 26 8.56 3.96 5.78
CA ARG A 26 9.70 4.06 4.87
C ARG A 26 9.73 2.87 3.93
N TRP A 27 9.89 3.14 2.64
CA TRP A 27 9.93 2.12 1.60
C TRP A 27 11.07 2.39 0.62
N GLU A 28 11.88 1.37 0.32
CA GLU A 28 12.88 1.45 -0.76
C GLU A 28 12.24 1.08 -2.09
N LEU A 29 12.42 1.93 -3.10
CA LEU A 29 11.84 1.71 -4.42
C LEU A 29 12.67 0.76 -5.29
N GLY A 30 11.99 -0.20 -5.91
CA GLY A 30 12.49 -1.00 -7.03
C GLY A 30 13.34 -2.21 -6.62
N VAL A 31 14.41 -1.98 -5.86
CA VAL A 31 15.24 -3.06 -5.31
C VAL A 31 15.68 -2.70 -3.90
N LYS A 32 15.80 -3.73 -3.05
CA LYS A 32 16.36 -3.56 -1.72
C LYS A 32 17.81 -3.04 -1.83
N GLY A 33 18.10 -1.91 -1.21
CA GLY A 33 19.39 -1.23 -1.30
C GLY A 33 19.57 -0.33 -2.52
N SER A 34 18.48 0.16 -3.13
CA SER A 34 18.54 1.15 -4.22
C SER A 34 18.87 2.58 -3.77
N ASP A 35 18.93 2.83 -2.46
CA ASP A 35 19.01 4.15 -1.81
C ASP A 35 17.88 5.14 -2.17
N LEU A 36 16.86 4.69 -2.92
CA LEU A 36 15.71 5.51 -3.27
C LEU A 36 14.58 5.27 -2.28
N TRP A 37 14.41 6.19 -1.33
CA TRP A 37 13.45 6.06 -0.24
C TRP A 37 12.19 6.89 -0.48
N VAL A 38 11.02 6.25 -0.36
CA VAL A 38 9.73 6.91 -0.17
C VAL A 38 9.44 6.92 1.32
N ILE A 39 9.20 8.11 1.85
CA ILE A 39 8.88 8.31 3.26
C ILE A 39 7.49 8.93 3.34
N VAL A 40 6.52 8.14 3.78
CA VAL A 40 5.18 8.65 4.07
C VAL A 40 5.21 9.33 5.44
N PRO A 41 4.83 10.61 5.54
CA PRO A 41 4.83 11.34 6.80
C PRO A 41 3.75 10.84 7.76
N THR A 42 3.97 11.06 9.05
CA THR A 42 2.94 10.85 10.08
C THR A 42 1.77 11.83 9.87
N GLY A 43 0.54 11.35 10.05
CA GLY A 43 -0.70 12.08 9.81
C GLY A 43 -1.26 11.91 8.40
N PHE A 44 -0.60 11.15 7.52
CA PHE A 44 -1.12 10.88 6.18
C PHE A 44 -2.37 10.00 6.26
N VAL A 45 -3.48 10.50 5.74
CA VAL A 45 -4.74 9.76 5.64
C VAL A 45 -4.77 9.06 4.28
N PHE A 46 -4.92 7.74 4.30
CA PHE A 46 -4.98 6.89 3.12
C PHE A 46 -6.22 5.99 3.18
N ASP A 47 -6.72 5.60 2.01
CA ASP A 47 -7.91 4.78 1.89
C ASP A 47 -7.55 3.40 1.34
N CYS A 48 -7.86 2.37 2.12
CA CYS A 48 -7.71 1.00 1.63
C CYS A 48 -8.97 0.61 0.81
N SER A 49 -9.12 1.21 -0.36
CA SER A 49 -10.23 0.94 -1.28
C SER A 49 -9.98 -0.34 -2.09
N VAL A 50 -10.20 -1.49 -1.46
CA VAL A 50 -10.20 -2.79 -2.15
C VAL A 50 -11.57 -3.01 -2.80
N PRO A 51 -11.65 -3.40 -4.09
CA PRO A 51 -12.94 -3.68 -4.71
C PRO A 51 -13.68 -4.79 -3.95
N ARG A 52 -14.98 -4.63 -3.72
CA ARG A 52 -15.80 -5.66 -3.01
C ARG A 52 -15.70 -7.04 -3.64
N TRP A 53 -15.63 -7.10 -4.97
CA TRP A 53 -15.46 -8.33 -5.73
C TRP A 53 -14.04 -8.91 -5.62
N LEU A 54 -13.10 -8.25 -4.97
CA LEU A 54 -11.76 -8.72 -4.66
C LEU A 54 -11.54 -8.93 -3.15
N CYS A 55 -12.49 -8.52 -2.30
CA CYS A 55 -12.45 -8.75 -0.85
C CYS A 55 -12.39 -10.23 -0.44
N TRP A 56 -12.91 -11.15 -1.28
CA TRP A 56 -12.76 -12.60 -1.10
C TRP A 56 -11.32 -13.09 -1.27
N ALA A 57 -10.49 -12.36 -2.01
CA ALA A 57 -9.10 -12.71 -2.30
C ALA A 57 -8.08 -11.88 -1.50
N ALA A 58 -8.41 -10.62 -1.22
CA ALA A 58 -7.61 -9.67 -0.46
C ALA A 58 -8.45 -9.09 0.67
N ASP A 59 -8.18 -9.52 1.90
CA ASP A 59 -8.86 -8.98 3.08
C ASP A 59 -8.43 -7.51 3.27
N PRO A 60 -9.34 -6.53 3.24
CA PRO A 60 -9.03 -5.12 3.50
C PRO A 60 -8.42 -4.89 4.89
N LEU A 61 -8.61 -5.85 5.81
CA LEU A 61 -8.08 -5.81 7.16
C LEU A 61 -6.66 -6.35 7.27
N ASP A 62 -6.12 -6.99 6.22
CA ASP A 62 -4.76 -7.48 6.23
C ASP A 62 -3.76 -6.31 6.13
N THR A 63 -2.89 -6.23 7.13
CA THR A 63 -1.89 -5.17 7.32
C THR A 63 -0.98 -5.00 6.10
N ARG A 64 -0.78 -6.06 5.32
CA ARG A 64 0.03 -6.06 4.08
C ARG A 64 -0.55 -5.10 3.04
N TYR A 65 -1.86 -5.22 2.79
CA TYR A 65 -2.54 -4.34 1.83
C TYR A 65 -2.62 -2.91 2.33
N ARG A 66 -2.77 -2.69 3.66
CA ARG A 66 -2.79 -1.33 4.22
C ARG A 66 -1.49 -0.58 3.98
N LYS A 67 -0.34 -1.23 4.18
CA LYS A 67 0.98 -0.63 3.91
C LYS A 67 1.14 -0.28 2.43
N ALA A 68 0.79 -1.22 1.55
CA ALA A 68 0.87 -1.01 0.11
C ALA A 68 -0.05 0.13 -0.35
N SER A 69 -1.31 0.18 0.14
CA SER A 69 -2.27 1.23 -0.19
C SER A 69 -1.81 2.62 0.31
N CYS A 70 -1.23 2.68 1.51
CA CYS A 70 -0.64 3.92 2.05
C CYS A 70 0.44 4.48 1.11
N LEU A 71 1.36 3.63 0.64
CA LEU A 71 2.39 4.03 -0.33
C LEU A 71 1.79 4.48 -1.66
N HIS A 72 0.82 3.73 -2.19
CA HIS A 72 0.14 4.05 -3.43
C HIS A 72 -0.54 5.42 -3.37
N ASP A 73 -1.34 5.67 -2.34
CA ASP A 73 -2.07 6.92 -2.18
C ASP A 73 -1.12 8.09 -1.97
N TYR A 74 -0.05 7.89 -1.19
CA TYR A 74 0.98 8.91 -1.02
C TYR A 74 1.64 9.27 -2.35
N LEU A 75 2.02 8.28 -3.16
CA LEU A 75 2.61 8.52 -4.48
C LEU A 75 1.66 9.24 -5.44
N LEU A 76 0.36 8.94 -5.37
CA LEU A 76 -0.65 9.70 -6.14
C LEU A 76 -0.73 11.16 -5.71
N VAL A 77 -0.63 11.45 -4.41
CA VAL A 77 -0.61 12.83 -3.87
C VAL A 77 0.67 13.56 -4.30
N GLU A 78 1.81 12.86 -4.31
CA GLU A 78 3.09 13.37 -4.83
C GLU A 78 3.10 13.56 -6.36
N GLY A 79 2.00 13.26 -7.06
CA GLY A 79 1.85 13.49 -8.50
C GLY A 79 2.39 12.39 -9.39
N TRP A 80 2.70 11.21 -8.84
CA TRP A 80 3.12 10.06 -9.64
C TRP A 80 1.97 9.55 -10.52
N GLY A 81 2.33 9.08 -11.72
CA GLY A 81 1.36 8.41 -12.58
C GLY A 81 0.81 7.14 -11.91
N ARG A 82 -0.49 6.87 -12.09
CA ARG A 82 -1.17 5.71 -11.45
C ARG A 82 -0.48 4.38 -11.71
N VAL A 83 0.06 4.19 -12.91
CA VAL A 83 0.79 2.96 -13.28
C VAL A 83 2.10 2.84 -12.49
N ALA A 84 2.81 3.95 -12.29
CA ALA A 84 4.03 3.98 -11.50
C ALA A 84 3.74 3.74 -10.01
N ALA A 85 2.73 4.42 -9.45
CA ALA A 85 2.26 4.17 -8.09
C ALA A 85 1.78 2.71 -7.91
N GLY A 86 1.07 2.16 -8.90
CA GLY A 86 0.66 0.77 -8.95
C GLY A 86 1.85 -0.20 -8.99
N ALA A 87 2.92 0.11 -9.72
CA ALA A 87 4.12 -0.72 -9.73
C ALA A 87 4.76 -0.82 -8.33
N VAL A 88 4.82 0.31 -7.60
CA VAL A 88 5.31 0.31 -6.21
C VAL A 88 4.39 -0.49 -5.29
N PHE A 89 3.08 -0.36 -5.46
CA PHE A 89 2.11 -1.18 -4.75
C PHE A 89 2.33 -2.69 -4.99
N HIS A 90 2.56 -3.08 -6.24
CA HIS A 90 2.82 -4.47 -6.63
C HIS A 90 4.11 -5.00 -6.00
N ASP A 91 5.16 -4.18 -5.98
CA ASP A 91 6.45 -4.51 -5.40
C ASP A 91 6.35 -4.69 -3.86
N ALA A 92 5.62 -3.80 -3.19
CA ALA A 92 5.33 -3.92 -1.76
C ALA A 92 4.60 -5.24 -1.43
N LEU A 93 3.57 -5.60 -2.20
CA LEU A 93 2.87 -6.88 -2.03
C LEU A 93 3.75 -8.10 -2.33
N GLN A 94 4.71 -7.98 -3.25
CA GLN A 94 5.68 -9.04 -3.53
C GLN A 94 6.56 -9.29 -2.31
N ALA A 95 7.09 -8.22 -1.70
CA ALA A 95 7.91 -8.29 -0.51
C ALA A 95 7.16 -8.89 0.69
N ASP A 96 5.85 -8.61 0.78
CA ASP A 96 4.95 -9.18 1.79
C ASP A 96 4.57 -10.65 1.55
N GLY A 97 5.04 -11.25 0.45
CA GLY A 97 4.79 -12.65 0.12
C GLY A 97 3.34 -12.94 -0.29
N VAL A 98 2.63 -11.94 -0.83
CA VAL A 98 1.28 -12.16 -1.38
C VAL A 98 1.40 -13.01 -2.66
N PRO A 99 0.58 -14.06 -2.82
CA PRO A 99 0.67 -14.94 -3.98
C PRO A 99 0.45 -14.16 -5.30
N PRO A 100 1.14 -14.55 -6.38
CA PRO A 100 1.26 -13.75 -7.60
C PRO A 100 -0.09 -13.46 -8.26
N ALA A 101 -1.03 -14.40 -8.23
CA ALA A 101 -2.38 -14.21 -8.80
C ALA A 101 -3.14 -13.07 -8.11
N ARG A 102 -3.10 -13.01 -6.77
CA ARG A 102 -3.77 -11.96 -5.98
C ARG A 102 -3.13 -10.61 -6.20
N ARG A 103 -1.80 -10.59 -6.21
CA ARG A 103 -1.00 -9.40 -6.45
C ARG A 103 -1.27 -8.79 -7.84
N ILE A 104 -1.37 -9.59 -8.89
CA ILE A 104 -1.71 -9.10 -10.25
C ILE A 104 -3.15 -8.56 -10.28
N ALA A 105 -4.11 -9.28 -9.68
CA ALA A 105 -5.49 -8.82 -9.63
C ALA A 105 -5.64 -7.47 -8.91
N MET A 106 -4.95 -7.28 -7.79
CA MET A 106 -4.96 -6.00 -7.08
C MET A 106 -4.22 -4.91 -7.83
N TRP A 107 -3.06 -5.21 -8.42
CA TRP A 107 -2.33 -4.26 -9.23
C TRP A 107 -3.17 -3.73 -10.39
N LEU A 108 -3.88 -4.62 -11.09
CA LEU A 108 -4.82 -4.24 -12.14
C LEU A 108 -5.96 -3.40 -11.59
N ALA A 109 -6.50 -3.75 -10.42
CA ALA A 109 -7.57 -2.97 -9.79
C ALA A 109 -7.12 -1.53 -9.49
N VAL A 110 -5.99 -1.32 -8.82
CA VAL A 110 -5.52 0.03 -8.45
C VAL A 110 -5.02 0.84 -9.64
N SER A 111 -4.42 0.17 -10.63
CA SER A 111 -3.86 0.83 -11.81
C SER A 111 -4.92 1.23 -12.83
N LEU A 112 -5.94 0.39 -13.04
CA LEU A 112 -6.97 0.59 -14.07
C LEU A 112 -8.24 1.27 -13.55
N PHE A 113 -8.64 1.01 -12.31
CA PHE A 113 -9.87 1.58 -11.77
C PHE A 113 -9.57 2.87 -11.00
N ARG A 114 -10.18 3.97 -11.46
CA ARG A 114 -10.29 5.21 -10.69
C ARG A 114 -11.59 5.19 -9.91
N TYR A 115 -11.50 4.85 -8.63
CA TYR A 115 -12.58 5.17 -7.69
C TYR A 115 -12.61 6.69 -7.51
N ARG A 116 -13.79 7.27 -7.76
CA ARG A 116 -14.14 8.68 -7.60
C ARG A 116 -15.13 8.79 -6.47
#